data_AF-A0A0A0J1D4-F1
#
_entry.id   AF-A0A0A0J1D4-F1
#
_cell.length_a   1.000
_cell.length_b   1.000
_cell.length_c   1.000
_cell.angle_alpha   90.00
_cell.angle_beta   90.00
_cell.angle_gamma   90.00
#
_symmetry.space_group_name_H-M   'P 1'
#
loop_
_entity.id
_entity.type
_entity.pdbx_description
1 polymer ?
#
loop_
_entity_poly.entity_id
_entity_poly.type
_entity_poly.pdbx_seq_one_letter_code
_entity_poly.pdbx_strand_id
1 'polypeptide(L)'
;MGLLHQTRDELARHLDELGVNPANYHLFGAHVDDAFVLDRRPHGWVVFYSERGGEDILGIHSTGSAACADLFAHVTADEHVFFTLVAGPAPSARADAEFDRWLRDRGTTRDELVPRDWKTDDVPWVPGSRWRRYFVRTLTVRELQHRLT
;
A
#
# COMPACT_ATOMS: atom_id res chain seq x y z
N MET A 1 -13.33 19.72 7.69
CA MET A 1 -14.58 18.95 7.56
C MET A 1 -14.16 17.51 7.25
N GLY A 2 -14.11 16.65 8.27
CA GLY A 2 -13.61 15.29 8.11
C GLY A 2 -14.59 14.45 7.30
N LEU A 3 -14.12 13.79 6.24
CA LEU A 3 -14.88 12.75 5.55
C LEU A 3 -15.09 11.61 6.55
N LEU A 4 -16.30 11.52 7.10
CA LEU A 4 -16.72 10.37 7.88
C LEU A 4 -17.05 9.26 6.88
N HIS A 5 -16.17 8.28 6.73
CA HIS A 5 -16.46 7.06 5.97
C HIS A 5 -17.58 6.30 6.68
N GLN A 6 -18.81 6.38 6.18
CA GLN A 6 -19.98 5.81 6.87
C GLN A 6 -20.09 4.31 6.65
N THR A 7 -19.56 3.82 5.53
CA THR A 7 -19.57 2.41 5.17
C THR A 7 -18.19 1.92 4.68
N ARG A 8 -18.02 0.59 4.66
CA ARG A 8 -16.82 -0.04 4.11
C ARG A 8 -16.62 0.24 2.63
N ASP A 9 -17.70 0.31 1.85
CA ASP A 9 -17.61 0.58 0.41
C ASP A 9 -17.19 2.02 0.13
N GLU A 10 -17.65 2.98 0.95
CA GLU A 10 -17.18 4.36 0.88
C GLU A 10 -15.71 4.49 1.29
N LEU A 11 -15.28 3.76 2.33
CA LEU A 11 -13.88 3.70 2.71
C LEU A 11 -13.04 3.08 1.59
N ALA A 12 -13.48 1.96 1.00
CA ALA A 12 -12.79 1.28 -0.09
C ALA A 12 -12.55 2.23 -1.27
N ARG A 13 -13.60 2.94 -1.69
CA ARG A 13 -13.54 3.91 -2.78
C ARG A 13 -12.58 5.05 -2.46
N HIS A 14 -12.62 5.57 -1.23
CA HIS A 14 -11.75 6.67 -0.85
C HIS A 14 -10.27 6.26 -0.77
N LEU A 15 -9.97 5.09 -0.20
CA LEU A 15 -8.61 4.54 -0.20
C LEU A 15 -8.10 4.31 -1.63
N ASP A 16 -8.98 3.84 -2.53
CA ASP A 16 -8.66 3.65 -3.94
C ASP A 16 -8.37 4.98 -4.67
N GLU A 17 -9.19 6.01 -4.46
CA GLU A 17 -9.00 7.37 -4.98
C GLU A 17 -7.68 7.99 -4.51
N LEU A 18 -7.28 7.74 -3.26
CA LEU A 18 -6.00 8.19 -2.73
C LEU A 18 -4.81 7.37 -3.24
N GLY A 19 -5.05 6.23 -3.88
CA GLY A 19 -4.02 5.30 -4.32
C GLY A 19 -3.33 4.58 -3.17
N VAL A 20 -4.06 4.24 -2.12
CA VAL A 20 -3.57 3.27 -1.14
C VAL A 20 -3.47 1.91 -1.82
N ASN A 21 -2.31 1.27 -1.65
CA ASN A 21 -2.07 -0.06 -2.18
C ASN A 21 -2.99 -1.07 -1.47
N PRO A 22 -3.86 -1.80 -2.21
CA PRO A 22 -4.88 -2.67 -1.64
C PRO A 22 -4.30 -3.89 -0.91
N ALA A 23 -3.01 -4.18 -1.06
CA ALA A 23 -2.35 -5.22 -0.27
C ALA A 23 -2.20 -4.84 1.21
N ASN A 24 -2.26 -3.55 1.56
CA ASN A 24 -2.02 -3.07 2.93
C ASN A 24 -3.28 -3.02 3.80
N TYR A 25 -4.47 -3.32 3.24
CA TYR A 25 -5.71 -3.27 4.01
C TYR A 25 -6.77 -4.26 3.54
N HIS A 26 -7.60 -4.73 4.47
CA HIS A 26 -8.74 -5.60 4.20
C HIS A 26 -9.98 -5.14 4.98
N LEU A 27 -11.10 -4.95 4.27
CA LEU A 27 -12.32 -4.36 4.87
C LEU A 27 -13.36 -5.39 5.31
N PHE A 28 -13.22 -6.64 4.85
CA PHE A 28 -14.27 -7.66 4.98
C PHE A 28 -13.82 -8.89 5.76
N GLY A 29 -12.93 -8.71 6.75
CA GLY A 29 -12.41 -9.80 7.58
C GLY A 29 -11.56 -10.79 6.78
N ALA A 30 -10.24 -10.71 6.93
CA ALA A 30 -9.32 -11.67 6.36
C ALA A 30 -8.07 -11.77 7.22
N HIS A 31 -7.56 -12.98 7.42
CA HIS A 31 -6.19 -13.16 7.90
C HIS A 31 -5.28 -13.12 6.69
N VAL A 32 -4.68 -11.96 6.48
CA VAL A 32 -3.65 -11.74 5.47
C VAL A 32 -2.41 -11.21 6.17
N ASP A 33 -1.25 -11.62 5.71
CA ASP A 33 -0.01 -11.13 6.29
C ASP A 33 0.25 -9.68 5.85
N ASP A 34 0.71 -8.87 6.80
CA ASP A 34 1.16 -7.49 6.64
C ASP A 34 0.06 -6.51 6.17
N ALA A 35 -1.11 -6.55 6.80
CA ALA A 35 -2.22 -5.66 6.47
C ALA A 35 -3.04 -5.20 7.68
N PHE A 36 -3.64 -4.01 7.55
CA PHE A 36 -4.67 -3.52 8.46
C PHE A 36 -6.03 -4.11 8.10
N VAL A 37 -6.72 -4.70 9.07
CA VAL A 37 -7.96 -5.42 8.85
C VAL A 37 -9.08 -4.78 9.66
N LEU A 38 -10.21 -4.58 8.98
CA LEU A 38 -11.50 -4.26 9.57
C LEU A 38 -12.40 -5.48 9.50
N ASP A 39 -12.98 -5.84 10.64
CA ASP A 39 -13.83 -7.02 10.79
C ASP A 39 -15.04 -6.75 11.71
N ARG A 40 -16.11 -7.52 11.53
CA ARG A 40 -17.30 -7.47 12.39
C ARG A 40 -17.39 -8.75 13.23
N ARG A 41 -17.12 -8.61 14.53
CA ARG A 41 -17.13 -9.71 15.51
C ARG A 41 -18.34 -9.60 16.47
N PRO A 42 -18.67 -10.65 17.25
CA PRO A 42 -19.81 -10.62 18.17
C PRO A 42 -19.80 -9.45 19.17
N HIS A 43 -18.62 -8.96 19.57
CA HIS A 43 -18.45 -7.90 20.55
C HIS A 43 -18.30 -6.50 19.94
N GLY A 44 -18.27 -6.35 18.61
CA GLY A 44 -18.04 -5.04 18.00
C GLY A 44 -17.44 -5.10 16.59
N TRP A 45 -17.21 -3.92 16.04
CA TRP A 45 -16.32 -3.75 14.89
C TRP A 45 -14.88 -3.70 15.40
N VAL A 46 -14.00 -4.48 14.81
CA VAL A 46 -12.62 -4.61 15.27
C VAL A 46 -11.68 -4.14 14.17
N VAL A 47 -10.74 -3.28 14.54
CA VAL A 47 -9.59 -2.89 13.72
C VAL A 47 -8.36 -3.55 14.33
N PHE A 48 -7.60 -4.27 13.51
CA PHE A 48 -6.38 -4.95 13.94
C PHE A 48 -5.34 -4.95 12.82
N TYR A 49 -4.07 -5.06 13.19
CA TYR A 49 -3.01 -5.36 12.23
C TYR A 49 -2.74 -6.87 12.22
N SER A 50 -2.65 -7.47 11.03
CA SER A 50 -2.34 -8.89 10.89
C SER A 50 -0.93 -9.06 10.33
N GLU A 51 -0.10 -9.82 11.03
CA GLU A 51 1.27 -10.15 10.63
C GLU A 51 1.59 -11.59 11.03
N ARG A 52 2.03 -12.40 10.07
CA ARG A 52 2.50 -13.78 10.26
C ARG A 52 1.49 -14.65 11.01
N GLY A 53 0.22 -14.53 10.61
CA GLY A 53 -0.92 -15.20 11.26
C GLY A 53 -1.29 -14.69 12.66
N GLY A 54 -0.57 -13.70 13.19
CA GLY A 54 -0.95 -12.98 14.40
C GLY A 54 -1.98 -11.88 14.14
N GLU A 55 -2.67 -11.47 15.20
CA GLU A 55 -3.52 -10.27 15.22
C GLU A 55 -3.10 -9.37 16.37
N ASP A 56 -2.84 -8.10 16.09
CA ASP A 56 -2.68 -7.05 17.09
C ASP A 56 -3.90 -6.13 17.05
N ILE A 57 -4.75 -6.19 18.08
CA ILE A 57 -6.00 -5.42 18.14
C ILE A 57 -5.66 -3.96 18.41
N LEU A 58 -5.99 -3.10 17.44
CA LEU A 58 -5.78 -1.66 17.52
C LEU A 58 -6.98 -0.96 18.15
N GLY A 59 -8.20 -1.46 17.89
CA GLY A 59 -9.43 -0.86 18.41
C GLY A 59 -10.66 -1.74 18.29
N ILE A 60 -11.60 -1.56 19.23
CA ILE A 60 -12.94 -2.16 19.20
C ILE A 60 -13.97 -1.03 19.27
N HIS A 61 -14.90 -1.03 18.32
CA HIS A 61 -15.85 0.05 18.10
C HIS A 61 -17.28 -0.45 18.10
N SER A 62 -18.20 0.36 18.63
CA SER A 62 -19.64 0.05 18.64
C SER A 62 -20.30 0.22 17.27
N THR A 63 -19.75 1.06 16.40
CA THR A 63 -20.30 1.38 15.08
C THR A 63 -19.29 1.14 13.96
N GLY A 64 -19.80 0.85 12.76
CA GLY A 64 -18.95 0.61 11.60
C GLY A 64 -18.25 1.87 11.11
N SER A 65 -18.89 3.03 11.21
CA SER A 65 -18.32 4.32 10.82
C SER A 65 -17.14 4.72 11.70
N ALA A 66 -17.21 4.50 13.01
CA ALA A 66 -16.09 4.73 13.91
C ALA A 66 -14.89 3.83 13.57
N ALA A 67 -15.15 2.53 13.32
CA ALA A 67 -14.10 1.60 12.91
C ALA A 67 -13.51 1.92 11.52
N CYS A 68 -14.32 2.41 10.58
CA CYS A 68 -13.83 2.84 9.26
C CYS A 68 -12.94 4.07 9.36
N ALA A 69 -13.28 5.05 10.19
CA ALA A 69 -12.46 6.22 10.44
C ALA A 69 -11.13 5.84 11.13
N ASP A 70 -11.18 4.91 12.08
CA ASP A 70 -10.01 4.38 12.79
C ASP A 70 -9.06 3.63 11.83
N LEU A 71 -9.60 2.70 11.03
CA LEU A 71 -8.82 1.99 10.01
C LEU A 71 -8.18 2.98 9.02
N PHE A 72 -8.93 3.97 8.54
CA PHE A 72 -8.41 4.99 7.64
C PHE A 72 -7.20 5.72 8.25
N ALA A 73 -7.31 6.14 9.50
CA ALA A 73 -6.23 6.82 10.21
C ALA A 73 -4.98 5.93 10.32
N HIS A 74 -5.15 4.65 10.65
CA HIS A 74 -4.04 3.70 10.73
C HIS A 74 -3.39 3.43 9.38
N VAL A 75 -4.19 3.10 8.36
CA VAL A 75 -3.71 2.79 7.01
C VAL A 75 -2.94 3.97 6.43
N THR A 76 -3.46 5.20 6.57
CA THR A 76 -2.86 6.39 5.94
C THR A 76 -1.76 7.07 6.75
N ALA A 77 -1.42 6.54 7.94
CA ALA A 77 -0.38 7.10 8.79
C ALA A 77 1.05 6.94 8.21
N ASP A 78 1.27 5.92 7.39
CA ASP A 78 2.57 5.65 6.75
C ASP A 78 2.51 5.99 5.25
N GLU A 79 3.48 6.78 4.77
CA GLU A 79 3.58 7.11 3.35
C GLU A 79 3.80 5.86 2.47
N HIS A 80 4.42 4.80 2.98
CA HIS A 80 4.70 3.57 2.24
C HIS A 80 3.45 2.92 1.65
N VAL A 81 2.27 3.10 2.28
CA VAL A 81 1.03 2.49 1.81
C VAL A 81 0.57 3.01 0.45
N PHE A 82 1.06 4.18 0.02
CA PHE A 82 0.72 4.79 -1.27
C PHE A 82 1.64 4.34 -2.41
N PHE A 83 2.56 3.41 -2.13
CA PHE A 83 3.56 2.96 -3.08
C PHE A 83 3.42 1.47 -3.38
N THR A 84 3.76 1.10 -4.61
CA THR A 84 3.82 -0.27 -5.12
C THR A 84 5.26 -0.60 -5.47
N LEU A 85 5.74 -1.76 -5.01
CA LEU A 85 7.03 -2.31 -5.43
C LEU A 85 6.94 -2.73 -6.90
N VAL A 86 7.79 -2.15 -7.75
CA VAL A 86 7.78 -2.39 -9.20
C VAL A 86 9.04 -3.09 -9.72
N ALA A 87 10.13 -3.04 -8.96
CA ALA A 87 11.35 -3.79 -9.25
C ALA A 87 12.16 -4.08 -7.96
N GLY A 88 12.91 -5.18 -7.98
CA GLY A 88 13.56 -5.74 -6.80
C GLY A 88 12.59 -6.47 -5.85
N PRO A 89 13.05 -6.90 -4.64
CA PRO A 89 14.41 -6.76 -4.12
C PRO A 89 15.43 -7.55 -4.95
N ALA A 90 16.52 -6.90 -5.36
CA ALA A 90 17.62 -7.53 -6.11
C ALA A 90 18.95 -6.78 -5.87
N PRO A 91 20.12 -7.35 -6.21
CA PRO A 91 21.37 -6.58 -6.26
C PRO A 91 21.19 -5.30 -7.09
N SER A 92 21.80 -4.19 -6.63
CA SER A 92 21.50 -2.84 -7.14
C SER A 92 21.48 -2.73 -8.67
N ALA A 93 22.52 -3.22 -9.36
CA ALA A 93 22.58 -3.18 -10.83
C ALA A 93 21.44 -3.94 -11.53
N ARG A 94 21.00 -5.06 -10.95
CA ARG A 94 19.86 -5.84 -11.46
C ARG A 94 18.55 -5.11 -11.22
N ALA A 95 18.34 -4.59 -10.01
CA ALA A 95 17.14 -3.80 -9.69
C ALA A 95 17.01 -2.56 -10.60
N ASP A 96 18.13 -1.88 -10.87
CA ASP A 96 18.17 -0.73 -11.78
C ASP A 96 17.72 -1.13 -13.20
N ALA A 97 18.26 -2.23 -13.74
CA ALA A 97 17.88 -2.73 -15.05
C ALA A 97 16.43 -3.21 -15.13
N GLU A 98 15.92 -3.84 -14.05
CA GLU A 98 14.52 -4.25 -13.94
C GLU A 98 13.58 -3.05 -13.91
N PHE A 99 13.93 -1.99 -13.17
CA PHE A 99 13.14 -0.75 -13.13
C PHE A 99 13.12 -0.04 -14.48
N ASP A 100 14.28 0.08 -15.15
CA ASP A 100 14.33 0.70 -16.48
C ASP A 100 13.51 -0.06 -17.50
N ARG A 101 13.50 -1.40 -17.42
CA ARG A 101 12.62 -2.23 -18.26
C ARG A 101 11.15 -1.96 -17.94
N TRP A 102 10.78 -1.96 -16.66
CA TRP A 102 9.40 -1.69 -16.23
C TRP A 102 8.86 -0.35 -16.74
N LEU A 103 9.71 0.69 -16.77
CA LEU A 103 9.40 2.02 -17.32
C LEU A 103 9.26 1.99 -18.85
N ARG A 104 10.22 1.37 -19.55
CA ARG A 104 10.18 1.25 -21.02
C ARG A 104 8.95 0.50 -21.50
N ASP A 105 8.58 -0.58 -20.81
CA ASP A 105 7.36 -1.34 -21.11
C ASP A 105 6.10 -0.48 -20.98
N ARG A 106 6.17 0.66 -20.28
CA ARG A 106 5.12 1.67 -20.08
C ARG A 106 5.31 2.95 -20.88
N GLY A 107 6.24 2.95 -21.84
CA GLY A 107 6.48 4.10 -22.70
C GLY A 107 6.95 5.35 -21.95
N THR A 108 7.69 5.18 -20.85
CA THR A 108 8.25 6.27 -20.05
C THR A 108 9.70 5.99 -19.67
N THR A 109 10.37 6.99 -19.11
CA THR A 109 11.73 6.94 -18.57
C THR A 109 11.76 7.50 -17.15
N ARG A 110 12.92 7.41 -16.47
CA ARG A 110 13.09 7.96 -15.11
C ARG A 110 12.92 9.48 -15.08
N ASP A 111 13.43 10.18 -16.09
CA ASP A 111 13.41 11.65 -16.17
C ASP A 111 12.00 12.21 -16.40
N GLU A 112 11.09 11.38 -16.91
CA GLU A 112 9.69 11.73 -17.13
C GLU A 112 8.81 11.45 -15.90
N LEU A 113 9.32 10.73 -14.89
CA LEU A 113 8.60 10.53 -13.63
C LEU A 113 8.71 11.76 -12.74
N VAL A 114 7.61 12.13 -12.10
CA VAL A 114 7.63 13.16 -11.06
C VAL A 114 8.45 12.63 -9.87
N PRO A 115 9.45 13.38 -9.34
CA PRO A 115 10.34 12.88 -8.29
C PRO A 115 9.64 12.38 -7.02
N ARG A 116 8.45 12.92 -6.69
CA ARG A 116 7.67 12.50 -5.50
C ARG A 116 6.88 11.20 -5.71
N ASP A 117 6.80 10.73 -6.95
CA ASP A 117 5.98 9.59 -7.35
C ASP A 117 6.78 8.29 -7.40
N TRP A 118 8.07 8.33 -7.10
CA TRP A 118 8.88 7.13 -6.99
C TRP A 118 9.97 7.29 -5.95
N LYS A 119 10.43 6.16 -5.40
CA LYS A 119 11.54 6.11 -4.44
C LYS A 119 12.31 4.81 -4.57
N THR A 120 13.53 4.83 -4.07
CA THR A 120 14.38 3.65 -3.93
C THR A 120 14.71 3.40 -2.48
N ASP A 121 14.85 2.14 -2.13
CA ASP A 121 15.38 1.74 -0.83
C ASP A 121 16.53 0.75 -1.00
N ASP A 122 17.66 1.06 -0.35
CA ASP A 122 18.88 0.26 -0.37
C ASP A 122 19.04 -0.44 1.00
N VAL A 123 18.79 -1.74 1.01
CA VAL A 123 18.69 -2.56 2.22
C VAL A 123 19.84 -3.58 2.30
N PRO A 124 20.50 -3.72 3.46
CA PRO A 124 21.58 -4.69 3.65
C PRO A 124 21.02 -6.08 3.95
N TRP A 125 20.51 -6.79 2.93
CA TRP A 125 20.00 -8.16 3.10
C TRP A 125 21.10 -9.19 3.34
N VAL A 126 22.30 -8.93 2.83
CA VAL A 126 23.49 -9.76 3.05
C VAL A 126 24.71 -8.85 3.31
N PRO A 127 25.69 -9.30 4.11
CA PRO A 127 26.93 -8.55 4.30
C PRO A 127 27.61 -8.23 2.95
N GLY A 128 27.99 -6.97 2.76
CA GLY A 128 28.81 -6.52 1.63
C GLY A 128 28.07 -6.08 0.36
N SER A 129 26.84 -6.54 0.11
CA SER A 129 26.08 -6.18 -1.10
C SER A 129 24.78 -5.46 -0.77
N ARG A 130 24.57 -4.27 -1.31
CA ARG A 130 23.30 -3.54 -1.20
C ARG A 130 22.27 -4.10 -2.16
N TRP A 131 21.15 -4.53 -1.61
CA TRP A 131 19.96 -4.88 -2.38
C TRP A 131 19.07 -3.65 -2.50
N ARG A 132 18.53 -3.43 -3.69
CA ARG A 132 17.71 -2.27 -4.01
C ARG A 132 16.28 -2.69 -4.31
N ARG A 133 15.35 -1.85 -3.90
CA ARG A 133 13.93 -1.91 -4.23
C ARG A 133 13.51 -0.60 -4.87
N TYR A 134 12.68 -0.67 -5.91
CA TYR A 134 12.07 0.49 -6.56
C TYR A 134 10.58 0.48 -6.31
N PHE A 135 10.09 1.62 -5.82
CA PHE A 135 8.69 1.83 -5.52
C PHE A 135 8.18 3.00 -6.36
N VAL A 136 6.97 2.86 -6.89
CA VAL A 136 6.26 3.93 -7.60
C VAL A 136 4.90 4.11 -6.94
N ARG A 137 4.40 5.35 -6.84
CA ARG A 137 3.08 5.64 -6.28
C ARG A 137 2.02 4.84 -7.03
N THR A 138 1.09 4.25 -6.29
CA THR A 138 0.08 3.34 -6.87
C THR A 138 -0.78 4.04 -7.93
N LEU A 139 -1.14 5.32 -7.75
CA LEU A 139 -1.84 6.09 -8.80
C LEU A 139 -0.99 6.22 -10.08
N THR A 140 0.29 6.58 -9.95
CA THR A 140 1.21 6.68 -11.08
C THR A 140 1.37 5.33 -11.80
N VAL A 141 1.41 4.21 -11.06
CA VAL A 141 1.42 2.87 -11.67
C VAL A 141 0.18 2.65 -12.54
N ARG A 142 -1.02 2.99 -12.03
CA ARG A 142 -2.29 2.82 -12.74
C ARG A 142 -2.36 3.70 -13.99
N GLU A 143 -1.98 4.97 -13.86
CA GLU A 143 -1.92 5.91 -14.99
C GLU A 143 -1.03 5.39 -16.12
N LEU A 144 0.16 4.87 -15.77
CA LEU A 144 1.09 4.30 -16.74
C LEU A 144 0.58 3.01 -17.39
N GLN A 145 -0.21 2.19 -16.68
CA GLN A 145 -0.84 0.99 -17.25
C GLN A 145 -1.89 1.34 -18.31
N HIS A 146 -2.66 2.41 -18.10
CA HIS A 146 -3.70 2.85 -19.04
C HIS A 146 -3.16 3.50 -20.32
N ARG A 147 -1.89 3.92 -20.37
CA ARG A 147 -1.29 4.51 -21.58
C ARG A 147 -1.03 3.50 -22.71
N LEU A 148 -1.05 2.22 -22.39
CA LEU A 148 -0.72 1.13 -23.33
C LEU A 148 -1.94 0.40 -23.90
N THR A 149 -3.14 0.72 -23.41
CA THR A 149 -4.43 0.14 -23.83
C THR A 149 -5.19 1.10 -24.73
#